data_AF-A0A8B9GAD4-F1
#
_entry.id   AF-A0A8B9GAD4-F1
#
_cell.length_a   1.000
_cell.length_b   1.000
_cell.length_c   1.000
_cell.angle_alpha   90.00
_cell.angle_beta   90.00
_cell.angle_gamma   90.00
#
_symmetry.space_group_name_H-M   'P 1'
#
loop_
_entity.id
_entity.type
_entity.pdbx_description
1 polymer ?
#
loop_
_entity_poly.entity_id
_entity_poly.type
_entity_poly.pdbx_seq_one_letter_code
_entity_poly.pdbx_strand_id
1 'polypeptide(L)'
;RPSVSCLALKRLLLWAAAFLVLLSAFAWLVAKTSLSSPPWPEVKLPDPVEEAKYHAEVVRRVNGLIAAGHYGRLFAVVHFASKQWKVTSEDLIMMDNVLEAECGDRIRMEKVLLVGADDFTLIGRPLLGKELVRVEATVIEKTESWPKINVRFQKKRNYQRTQITVNPQTVLRINTIEVFPCLS
;
A
#
# COMPACT_ATOMS: atom_id res chain seq x y z
N ARG A 1 20.20 -21.00 -61.20
CA ARG A 1 18.71 -21.10 -61.27
C ARG A 1 18.31 -22.23 -60.32
N PRO A 2 17.80 -21.94 -59.11
CA PRO A 2 17.33 -23.01 -58.23
C PRO A 2 16.11 -23.68 -58.89
N SER A 3 16.12 -25.01 -58.91
CA SER A 3 15.11 -25.83 -59.56
C SER A 3 13.72 -25.55 -59.00
N VAL A 4 12.73 -25.51 -59.88
CA VAL A 4 11.30 -25.29 -59.59
C VAL A 4 10.77 -26.29 -58.54
N SER A 5 11.45 -27.44 -58.39
CA SER A 5 11.16 -28.47 -57.38
C SER A 5 11.46 -28.03 -55.94
N CYS A 6 12.44 -27.17 -55.70
CA CYS A 6 12.84 -26.76 -54.34
C CYS A 6 11.86 -25.72 -53.73
N LEU A 7 11.25 -24.86 -54.55
CA LEU A 7 10.22 -23.91 -54.13
C LEU A 7 8.87 -24.59 -53.85
N ALA A 8 8.53 -25.62 -54.62
CA ALA A 8 7.32 -26.42 -54.41
C ALA A 8 7.39 -27.19 -53.08
N LEU A 9 8.55 -27.79 -52.77
CA LEU A 9 8.75 -28.54 -51.53
C LEU A 9 8.69 -27.62 -50.29
N LYS A 10 9.25 -26.41 -50.37
CA LYS A 10 9.16 -25.41 -49.29
C LYS A 10 7.72 -24.94 -49.05
N ARG A 11 6.92 -24.72 -50.11
CA ARG A 11 5.49 -24.41 -49.99
C ARG A 11 4.68 -25.55 -49.38
N LEU A 12 4.98 -26.80 -49.75
CA LEU A 12 4.33 -27.99 -49.19
C LEU A 12 4.68 -28.18 -47.70
N LEU A 13 5.93 -27.92 -47.31
CA LEU A 13 6.39 -27.94 -45.92
C LEU A 13 5.75 -26.81 -45.08
N LEU A 14 5.61 -25.60 -45.64
CA LEU A 14 4.89 -24.49 -45.00
C LEU A 14 3.40 -24.80 -44.83
N TRP A 15 2.76 -25.42 -45.82
CA TRP A 15 1.37 -25.88 -45.73
C TRP A 15 1.20 -27.01 -44.72
N ALA A 16 2.10 -27.99 -44.70
CA ALA A 16 2.09 -29.07 -43.72
C ALA A 16 2.30 -28.56 -42.28
N ALA A 17 3.20 -27.58 -42.09
CA ALA A 17 3.41 -26.93 -40.80
C ALA A 17 2.20 -26.12 -40.35
N ALA A 18 1.58 -25.34 -41.24
CA ALA A 18 0.33 -24.63 -40.94
C ALA A 18 -0.82 -25.60 -40.62
N PHE A 19 -0.91 -26.72 -41.32
CA PHE A 19 -1.92 -27.77 -41.09
C PHE A 19 -1.70 -28.51 -39.76
N LEU A 20 -0.45 -28.77 -39.37
CA LEU A 20 -0.09 -29.33 -38.05
C LEU A 20 -0.37 -28.35 -36.90
N VAL A 21 -0.13 -27.05 -37.09
CA VAL A 21 -0.48 -26.00 -36.12
C VAL A 21 -2.01 -25.90 -35.98
N LEU A 22 -2.76 -25.94 -37.09
CA LEU A 22 -4.23 -26.01 -37.09
C LEU A 22 -4.78 -27.28 -36.42
N LEU A 23 -4.15 -28.45 -36.64
CA LEU A 23 -4.52 -29.70 -35.97
C LEU A 23 -4.24 -29.65 -34.47
N SER A 24 -3.12 -29.03 -34.05
CA SER A 24 -2.80 -28.86 -32.62
C SER A 24 -3.72 -27.85 -31.92
N ALA A 25 -4.24 -26.85 -32.64
CA ALA A 25 -5.23 -25.91 -32.11
C ALA A 25 -6.60 -26.56 -31.91
N PHE A 26 -6.93 -27.58 -32.71
CA PHE A 26 -8.17 -28.34 -32.58
C PHE A 26 -8.15 -29.34 -31.41
N ALA A 27 -6.97 -29.79 -30.99
CA ALA A 27 -6.80 -30.77 -29.91
C ALA A 27 -7.12 -30.22 -28.50
N TRP A 28 -7.26 -28.89 -28.34
CA TRP A 28 -7.53 -28.22 -27.05
C TRP A 28 -8.92 -27.58 -26.95
N LEU A 29 -9.78 -27.74 -27.97
CA LEU A 29 -11.12 -27.17 -27.96
C LEU A 29 -12.07 -28.06 -27.14
N VAL A 30 -12.22 -27.74 -25.86
CA VAL A 30 -13.13 -28.44 -24.94
C VAL A 30 -14.57 -27.91 -25.14
N ALA A 31 -15.54 -28.81 -25.29
CA ALA A 31 -16.95 -28.45 -25.37
C ALA A 31 -17.41 -27.73 -24.10
N LYS A 32 -18.21 -26.68 -24.24
CA LYS A 32 -18.69 -25.87 -23.12
C LYS A 32 -19.61 -26.70 -22.21
N THR A 33 -19.15 -26.99 -20.99
CA THR A 33 -19.88 -27.74 -19.94
C THR A 33 -19.83 -26.91 -18.65
N SER A 34 -20.47 -27.39 -17.58
CA SER A 34 -20.39 -26.76 -16.26
C SER A 34 -18.98 -26.74 -15.67
N LEU A 35 -18.06 -27.55 -16.19
CA LEU A 35 -16.67 -27.69 -15.71
C LEU A 35 -15.62 -27.37 -16.80
N SER A 36 -16.03 -27.00 -18.01
CA SER A 36 -15.10 -26.74 -19.13
C SER A 36 -14.31 -25.45 -18.97
N SER A 37 -14.81 -24.53 -18.15
CA SER A 37 -14.17 -23.26 -17.83
C SER A 37 -14.29 -23.04 -16.33
N PRO A 38 -13.32 -22.35 -15.72
CA PRO A 38 -13.47 -21.95 -14.33
C PRO A 38 -14.76 -21.15 -14.12
N PRO A 39 -15.32 -21.17 -12.89
CA PRO A 39 -16.58 -20.47 -12.60
C PRO A 39 -16.47 -18.94 -12.66
N TRP A 40 -15.25 -18.38 -12.69
CA TRP A 40 -15.01 -16.94 -12.82
C TRP A 40 -14.89 -16.50 -14.28
N PRO A 41 -15.30 -15.25 -14.60
CA PRO A 41 -15.16 -14.72 -15.94
C PRO A 41 -13.69 -14.56 -16.33
N GLU A 42 -13.39 -14.80 -17.60
CA GLU A 42 -12.09 -14.50 -18.17
C GLU A 42 -11.94 -12.98 -18.34
N VAL A 43 -10.95 -12.39 -17.66
CA VAL A 43 -10.66 -10.95 -17.72
C VAL A 43 -9.41 -10.74 -18.54
N LYS A 44 -9.50 -9.90 -19.58
CA LYS A 44 -8.36 -9.46 -20.39
C LYS A 44 -7.84 -8.13 -19.87
N LEU A 45 -6.55 -8.06 -19.62
CA LEU A 45 -5.89 -6.83 -19.20
C LEU A 45 -5.70 -5.90 -20.41
N PRO A 46 -5.74 -4.57 -20.20
CA PRO A 46 -5.41 -3.59 -21.24
C PRO A 46 -3.94 -3.68 -21.71
N ASP A 47 -3.65 -3.04 -22.84
CA ASP A 47 -2.29 -2.97 -23.36
C ASP A 47 -1.40 -2.06 -22.49
N PRO A 48 -0.16 -2.47 -22.17
CA PRO A 48 0.68 -1.77 -21.20
C PRO A 48 1.08 -0.35 -21.61
N VAL A 49 1.13 -0.08 -22.92
CA VAL A 49 1.47 1.25 -23.46
C VAL A 49 0.31 2.23 -23.28
N GLU A 50 -0.93 1.77 -23.37
CA GLU A 50 -2.11 2.60 -23.16
C GLU A 50 -2.32 2.88 -21.68
N GLU A 51 -2.13 1.87 -20.83
CA GLU A 51 -2.17 2.02 -19.36
C GLU A 51 -1.15 3.05 -18.86
N ALA A 52 0.08 3.01 -19.36
CA ALA A 52 1.12 3.95 -18.96
C ALA A 52 0.74 5.41 -19.25
N LYS A 53 0.09 5.67 -20.40
CA LYS A 53 -0.42 7.00 -20.76
C LYS A 53 -1.56 7.43 -19.85
N TYR A 54 -2.49 6.52 -19.59
CA TYR A 54 -3.62 6.77 -18.68
C TYR A 54 -3.15 7.08 -17.25
N HIS A 55 -2.20 6.30 -16.72
CA HIS A 55 -1.60 6.54 -15.42
C HIS A 55 -0.91 7.90 -15.35
N ALA A 56 -0.13 8.27 -16.36
CA ALA A 56 0.53 9.58 -16.41
C ALA A 56 -0.49 10.74 -16.45
N GLU A 57 -1.59 10.57 -17.16
CA GLU A 57 -2.67 11.56 -17.20
C GLU A 57 -3.34 11.74 -15.84
N VAL A 58 -3.67 10.63 -15.16
CA VAL A 58 -4.26 10.66 -13.81
C VAL A 58 -3.32 11.33 -12.82
N VAL A 59 -2.03 10.98 -12.83
CA VAL A 59 -1.01 11.60 -11.96
C VAL A 59 -0.94 13.11 -12.21
N ARG A 60 -0.95 13.53 -13.48
CA ARG A 60 -0.94 14.96 -13.84
C ARG A 60 -2.18 15.70 -13.31
N ARG A 61 -3.36 15.09 -13.39
CA ARG A 61 -4.61 15.69 -12.86
C ARG A 61 -4.54 15.84 -11.34
N VAL A 62 -4.09 14.80 -10.62
CA VAL A 62 -3.92 14.84 -9.16
C VAL A 62 -2.89 15.89 -8.74
N ASN A 63 -1.77 15.99 -9.46
CA ASN A 63 -0.75 17.02 -9.19
C ASN A 63 -1.33 18.44 -9.38
N GLY A 64 -2.19 18.64 -10.36
CA GLY A 64 -2.93 19.90 -10.56
C GLY A 64 -3.86 20.23 -9.39
N LEU A 65 -4.59 19.25 -8.85
CA LEU A 65 -5.46 19.43 -7.68
C LEU A 65 -4.66 19.82 -6.42
N ILE A 66 -3.52 19.16 -6.20
CA ILE A 66 -2.62 19.45 -5.08
C ILE A 66 -2.04 20.87 -5.23
N ALA A 67 -1.55 21.23 -6.41
CA ALA A 67 -0.98 22.55 -6.67
C ALA A 67 -2.00 23.69 -6.52
N ALA A 68 -3.26 23.43 -6.87
CA ALA A 68 -4.34 24.39 -6.69
C ALA A 68 -4.86 24.46 -5.23
N GLY A 69 -4.44 23.54 -4.35
CA GLY A 69 -4.93 23.46 -2.97
C GLY A 69 -6.39 23.01 -2.86
N HIS A 70 -6.95 22.41 -3.91
CA HIS A 70 -8.32 21.90 -3.92
C HIS A 70 -8.37 20.52 -3.26
N TYR A 71 -8.07 20.46 -1.97
CA TYR A 71 -8.25 19.27 -1.15
C TYR A 71 -8.88 19.64 0.18
N GLY A 72 -9.78 18.78 0.65
CA GLY A 72 -10.40 18.91 1.97
C GLY A 72 -9.44 18.53 3.11
N ARG A 73 -10.01 18.10 4.24
CA ARG A 73 -9.23 17.61 5.38
C ARG A 73 -8.44 16.36 4.97
N LEU A 74 -7.12 16.40 5.16
CA LEU A 74 -6.23 15.26 4.91
C LEU A 74 -6.20 14.30 6.09
N PHE A 75 -6.00 13.03 5.79
CA PHE A 75 -5.62 12.01 6.76
C PHE A 75 -4.35 11.29 6.30
N ALA A 76 -3.57 10.80 7.25
CA ALA A 76 -2.36 10.05 6.97
C ALA A 76 -2.33 8.75 7.77
N VAL A 77 -1.61 7.76 7.24
CA VAL A 77 -1.20 6.57 7.99
C VAL A 77 0.29 6.68 8.25
N VAL A 78 0.65 6.85 9.52
CA VAL A 78 2.04 7.03 9.96
C VAL A 78 2.51 5.80 10.72
N HIS A 79 3.75 5.39 10.49
CA HIS A 79 4.38 4.33 11.26
C HIS A 79 5.29 4.94 12.33
N PHE A 80 4.83 4.93 13.57
CA PHE A 80 5.51 5.54 14.70
C PHE A 80 5.50 4.60 15.91
N ALA A 81 6.62 4.52 16.63
CA ALA A 81 6.81 3.61 17.78
C ALA A 81 6.38 2.15 17.49
N SER A 82 6.78 1.61 16.32
CA SER A 82 6.47 0.24 15.86
C SER A 82 4.97 -0.08 15.71
N LYS A 83 4.12 0.94 15.64
CA LYS A 83 2.68 0.82 15.38
C LYS A 83 2.29 1.74 14.21
N GLN A 84 1.23 1.38 13.51
CA GLN A 84 0.63 2.23 12.48
C GLN A 84 -0.53 3.01 13.07
N TRP A 85 -0.57 4.31 12.82
CA TRP A 85 -1.61 5.21 13.31
C TRP A 85 -2.30 5.86 12.13
N LYS A 86 -3.64 5.77 12.10
CA LYS A 86 -4.46 6.62 11.25
C LYS A 86 -4.63 7.96 11.98
N VAL A 87 -4.16 9.03 11.36
CA VAL A 87 -4.13 10.36 11.97
C VAL A 87 -4.75 11.40 11.04
N THR A 88 -5.39 12.39 11.62
CA THR A 88 -5.82 13.62 10.95
C THR A 88 -5.26 14.83 11.71
N SER A 89 -5.32 16.02 11.11
CA SER A 89 -4.90 17.25 11.79
C SER A 89 -5.70 17.45 13.08
N GLU A 90 -5.02 17.89 14.14
CA GLU A 90 -5.54 18.12 15.50
C GLU A 90 -5.91 16.86 16.32
N ASP A 91 -5.59 15.66 15.82
CA ASP A 91 -5.81 14.42 16.57
C ASP A 91 -4.76 14.20 17.66
N LEU A 92 -5.17 13.51 18.72
CA LEU A 92 -4.31 13.04 19.80
C LEU A 92 -3.95 11.57 19.62
N ILE A 93 -2.67 11.24 19.74
CA ILE A 93 -2.18 9.87 19.78
C ILE A 93 -1.48 9.60 21.10
N MET A 94 -1.82 8.48 21.74
CA MET A 94 -1.18 8.01 22.96
C MET A 94 -0.34 6.78 22.66
N MET A 95 0.91 6.77 23.10
CA MET A 95 1.82 5.65 22.88
C MET A 95 2.56 5.25 24.15
N ASP A 96 2.81 3.95 24.28
CA ASP A 96 3.54 3.35 25.40
C ASP A 96 5.05 3.35 25.15
N ASN A 97 5.62 4.51 24.82
CA ASN A 97 7.06 4.65 24.59
C ASN A 97 7.58 5.93 25.25
N VAL A 98 8.83 5.88 25.69
CA VAL A 98 9.56 7.06 26.19
C VAL A 98 10.18 7.76 25.00
N LEU A 99 9.84 9.02 24.79
CA LEU A 99 10.55 9.89 23.87
C LEU A 99 11.54 10.78 24.64
N GLU A 100 12.71 11.01 24.04
CA GLU A 100 13.73 11.91 24.55
C GLU A 100 13.33 13.39 24.39
N ALA A 101 12.41 13.72 23.47
CA ALA A 101 11.89 15.07 23.24
C ALA A 101 11.11 15.61 24.46
N GLU A 102 11.21 16.90 24.76
CA GLU A 102 10.52 17.56 25.86
C GLU A 102 9.05 17.86 25.55
N CYS A 103 8.25 18.16 26.58
CA CYS A 103 6.87 18.61 26.38
C CYS A 103 6.89 19.98 25.68
N GLY A 104 6.18 20.11 24.57
CA GLY A 104 6.17 21.29 23.70
C GLY A 104 7.03 21.15 22.44
N ASP A 105 7.89 20.12 22.35
CA ASP A 105 8.74 19.93 21.17
C ASP A 105 7.93 19.49 19.94
N ARG A 106 8.33 20.03 18.78
CA ARG A 106 7.76 19.67 17.48
C ARG A 106 8.59 18.57 16.83
N ILE A 107 7.94 17.46 16.52
CA ILE A 107 8.51 16.28 15.89
C ILE A 107 7.95 16.15 14.48
N ARG A 108 8.85 16.03 13.50
CA ARG A 108 8.49 15.66 12.13
C ARG A 108 8.45 14.13 11.99
N MET A 109 7.30 13.59 11.60
CA MET A 109 7.16 12.16 11.35
C MET A 109 7.64 11.84 9.92
N GLU A 110 8.73 11.07 9.80
CA GLU A 110 9.30 10.74 8.49
C GLU A 110 8.61 9.56 7.81
N LYS A 111 8.12 8.59 8.58
CA LYS A 111 7.58 7.32 8.06
C LYS A 111 6.08 7.43 7.82
N VAL A 112 5.72 8.00 6.67
CA VAL A 112 4.33 8.08 6.20
C VAL A 112 4.10 7.01 5.13
N LEU A 113 3.07 6.19 5.30
CA LEU A 113 2.74 5.09 4.38
C LEU A 113 1.69 5.54 3.35
N LEU A 114 0.71 6.30 3.80
CA LEU A 114 -0.43 6.72 3.01
C LEU A 114 -0.85 8.13 3.41
N VAL A 115 -1.27 8.92 2.43
CA VAL A 115 -2.02 10.16 2.65
C VAL A 115 -3.28 10.12 1.80
N GLY A 116 -4.42 10.48 2.39
CA GLY A 116 -5.70 10.55 1.70
C GLY A 116 -6.36 11.91 1.86
N ALA A 117 -6.95 12.35 0.76
CA ALA A 117 -7.93 13.42 0.69
C ALA A 117 -9.33 12.81 0.44
N ASP A 118 -10.31 13.66 0.15
CA ASP A 118 -11.65 13.24 -0.28
C ASP A 118 -11.60 12.54 -1.65
N ASP A 119 -10.98 13.20 -2.64
CA ASP A 119 -10.99 12.76 -4.04
C ASP A 119 -9.82 11.85 -4.44
N PHE A 120 -8.71 11.87 -3.70
CA PHE A 120 -7.50 11.14 -4.08
C PHE A 120 -6.77 10.54 -2.88
N THR A 121 -6.03 9.46 -3.13
CA THR A 121 -5.16 8.82 -2.15
C THR A 121 -3.77 8.58 -2.74
N LEU A 122 -2.75 8.90 -1.95
CA LEU A 122 -1.34 8.67 -2.25
C LEU A 122 -0.86 7.50 -1.40
N ILE A 123 -0.40 6.43 -2.04
CA ILE A 123 0.03 5.20 -1.37
C ILE A 123 1.52 4.97 -1.65
N GLY A 124 2.31 4.82 -0.59
CA GLY A 124 3.75 4.55 -0.65
C GLY A 124 4.08 3.11 -1.03
N ARG A 125 5.33 2.89 -1.45
CA ARG A 125 5.89 1.55 -1.75
C ARG A 125 7.24 1.37 -1.07
N PRO A 126 7.31 1.04 0.23
CA PRO A 126 6.23 1.03 1.23
C PRO A 126 5.96 2.39 1.88
N LEU A 127 6.87 3.36 1.75
CA LEU A 127 6.76 4.71 2.31
C LEU A 127 6.58 5.75 1.20
N LEU A 128 6.00 6.89 1.54
CA LEU A 128 5.97 8.08 0.68
C LEU A 128 7.29 8.86 0.81
N GLY A 129 7.62 9.61 -0.24
CA GLY A 129 8.83 10.45 -0.26
C GLY A 129 8.76 11.57 0.78
N LYS A 130 9.91 11.87 1.42
CA LYS A 130 10.01 12.95 2.43
C LYS A 130 9.71 14.34 1.87
N GLU A 131 9.90 14.52 0.57
CA GLU A 131 9.63 15.78 -0.13
C GLU A 131 8.15 15.95 -0.47
N LEU A 132 7.42 14.84 -0.59
CA LEU A 132 6.01 14.84 -0.98
C LEU A 132 5.10 15.16 0.21
N VAL A 133 5.44 14.69 1.42
CA VAL A 133 4.59 14.80 2.60
C VAL A 133 5.37 15.28 3.81
N ARG A 134 4.75 16.20 4.57
CA ARG A 134 5.24 16.64 5.87
C ARG A 134 4.13 16.48 6.91
N VAL A 135 4.38 15.62 7.90
CA VAL A 135 3.50 15.46 9.07
C VAL A 135 4.24 15.97 10.29
N GLU A 136 3.65 16.93 10.98
CA GLU A 136 4.19 17.50 12.21
C GLU A 136 3.31 17.16 13.40
N ALA A 137 3.96 16.83 14.51
CA ALA A 137 3.31 16.56 15.77
C ALA A 137 4.02 17.28 16.92
N THR A 138 3.29 17.62 17.97
CA THR A 138 3.83 18.24 19.18
C THR A 138 3.65 17.28 20.36
N VAL A 139 4.66 17.18 21.20
CA VAL A 139 4.55 16.45 22.48
C VAL A 139 3.71 17.29 23.44
N ILE A 140 2.58 16.78 23.91
CA ILE A 140 1.75 17.50 24.90
C ILE A 140 2.21 17.14 26.30
N GLU A 141 2.14 15.86 26.62
CA GLU A 141 2.37 15.37 27.97
C GLU A 141 3.06 14.01 27.95
N LYS A 142 3.80 13.77 29.03
CA LYS A 142 4.36 12.48 29.39
C LYS A 142 3.69 12.04 30.68
N THR A 143 2.98 10.92 30.62
CA THR A 143 2.17 10.39 31.72
C THR A 143 2.56 8.95 32.00
N GLU A 144 2.05 8.40 33.07
CA GLU A 144 2.18 6.99 33.41
C GLU A 144 0.86 6.28 33.17
N SER A 145 0.92 5.03 32.71
CA SER A 145 -0.27 4.22 32.50
C SER A 145 -0.94 3.91 33.83
N TRP A 146 -2.23 3.59 33.79
CA TRP A 146 -2.88 2.97 34.93
C TRP A 146 -2.11 1.70 35.38
N PRO A 147 -2.01 1.42 36.68
CA PRO A 147 -1.20 0.32 37.19
C PRO A 147 -1.78 -1.02 36.76
N LYS A 148 -1.05 -1.73 35.90
CA LYS A 148 -1.44 -3.04 35.40
C LYS A 148 -1.01 -4.11 36.40
N ILE A 149 -1.99 -4.79 36.99
CA ILE A 149 -1.76 -5.88 37.94
C ILE A 149 -1.67 -7.20 37.18
N ASN A 150 -0.52 -7.86 37.24
CA ASN A 150 -0.29 -9.19 36.69
C ASN A 150 -0.14 -10.21 37.82
N VAL A 151 -1.12 -11.10 37.97
CA VAL A 151 -1.10 -12.16 38.98
C VAL A 151 -0.82 -13.50 38.30
N ARG A 152 0.29 -14.14 38.68
CA ARG A 152 0.63 -15.51 38.27
C ARG A 152 0.32 -16.46 39.41
N PHE A 153 -0.57 -17.42 39.16
CA PHE A 153 -1.03 -18.37 40.17
C PHE A 153 -0.94 -19.81 39.64
N GLN A 154 -0.39 -20.73 40.45
CA GLN A 154 -0.42 -22.17 40.17
C GLN A 154 -1.14 -22.90 41.31
N LYS A 155 -2.23 -23.59 40.97
CA LYS A 155 -3.02 -24.38 41.92
C LYS A 155 -2.17 -25.48 42.56
N LYS A 156 -2.36 -25.69 43.87
CA LYS A 156 -1.72 -26.76 44.67
C LYS A 156 -0.18 -26.75 44.68
N ARG A 157 0.46 -25.67 44.22
CA ARG A 157 1.92 -25.51 44.20
C ARG A 157 2.41 -24.39 45.13
N ASN A 158 1.54 -23.85 45.99
CA ASN A 158 1.79 -22.67 46.84
C ASN A 158 2.51 -21.53 46.08
N TYR A 159 2.12 -21.34 44.81
CA TYR A 159 2.77 -20.37 43.94
C TYR A 159 1.73 -19.32 43.55
N GLN A 160 1.91 -18.13 44.12
CA GLN A 160 1.20 -16.92 43.74
C GLN A 160 2.20 -15.77 43.72
N ARG A 161 2.29 -15.06 42.59
CA ARG A 161 3.13 -13.87 42.45
C ARG A 161 2.30 -12.76 41.82
N THR A 162 2.27 -11.60 42.45
CA THR A 162 1.64 -10.39 41.93
C THR A 162 2.72 -9.41 41.53
N GLN A 163 2.68 -8.93 40.30
CA GLN A 163 3.55 -7.88 39.78
C GLN A 163 2.67 -6.73 39.32
N ILE A 164 2.95 -5.53 39.81
CA ILE A 164 2.31 -4.31 39.34
C ILE A 164 3.28 -3.64 38.40
N THR A 165 2.84 -3.37 37.17
CA THR A 165 3.64 -2.69 36.15
C THR A 165 2.92 -1.41 35.73
N VAL A 166 3.66 -0.31 35.78
CA VAL A 166 3.25 0.99 35.28
C VAL A 166 4.15 1.31 34.10
N ASN A 167 3.56 1.57 32.94
CA ASN A 167 4.31 1.87 31.72
C ASN A 167 4.34 3.39 31.50
N PRO A 168 5.47 3.97 31.11
CA PRO A 168 5.50 5.36 30.67
C PRO A 168 4.74 5.51 29.36
N GLN A 169 3.95 6.56 29.26
CA GLN A 169 3.13 6.92 28.11
C GLN A 169 3.45 8.35 27.68
N THR A 170 3.39 8.60 26.37
CA THR A 170 3.55 9.93 25.81
C THR A 170 2.34 10.22 24.94
N VAL A 171 1.80 11.44 25.05
CA VAL A 171 0.70 11.93 24.23
C VAL A 171 1.24 12.94 23.23
N LEU A 172 1.03 12.67 21.94
CA LEU A 172 1.33 13.61 20.87
C LEU A 172 0.04 14.17 20.29
N ARG A 173 0.09 15.41 19.83
CA ARG A 173 -0.93 16.02 18.99
C ARG A 173 -0.40 16.21 17.59
N ILE A 174 -1.17 15.83 16.59
CA ILE A 174 -0.83 16.09 15.20
C ILE A 174 -1.22 17.54 14.89
N ASN A 175 -0.26 18.35 14.48
CA ASN A 175 -0.51 19.75 14.13
C ASN A 175 -1.03 19.84 12.70
N THR A 176 -0.17 19.51 11.74
CA THR A 176 -0.46 19.68 10.32
C THR A 176 -0.01 18.48 9.51
N ILE A 177 -0.76 18.23 8.43
CA ILE A 177 -0.43 17.26 7.39
C ILE A 177 -0.39 18.07 6.10
N GLU A 178 0.80 18.24 5.54
CA GLU A 178 1.03 19.01 4.32
C GLU A 178 1.49 18.08 3.20
N VAL A 179 1.00 18.35 1.98
CA VAL A 179 1.37 17.63 0.76
C VAL A 179 1.90 18.64 -0.25
N PHE A 180 3.00 18.30 -0.91
CA PHE A 180 3.65 19.16 -1.90
C PHE A 180 3.42 18.63 -3.32
N PRO A 181 3.30 19.50 -4.34
CA PRO A 181 3.09 19.09 -5.73
C PRO A 181 4.39 18.60 -6.38
N CYS A 182 4.89 17.45 -5.94
CA CYS A 182 6.14 16.83 -6.40
C CYS A 182 5.89 15.43 -6.98
N LEU A 183 4.77 15.25 -7.69
CA LEU A 183 4.44 13.99 -8.35
C LEU A 183 5.10 13.92 -9.73
N SER A 184 5.97 12.92 -9.92
CA SER A 184 6.62 12.57 -11.20
C SER A 184 5.83 11.51 -11.97
#